data_AF-A0AA43HZF8-F1
#
_entry.id   AF-A0AA43HZF8-F1
#
_cell.length_a   1.000
_cell.length_b   1.000
_cell.length_c   1.000
_cell.angle_alpha   90.00
_cell.angle_beta   90.00
_cell.angle_gamma   90.00
#
_symmetry.space_group_name_H-M   'P 1'
#
loop_
_entity.id
_entity.type
_entity.pdbx_description
1 polymer ?
#
loop_
_entity_poly.entity_id
_entity_poly.type
_entity_poly.pdbx_seq_one_letter_code
_entity_poly.pdbx_strand_id
1 'polypeptide(L)'
;MNGGSVFLKGMNKSDGSGQFSAYALFNEEKTKVFFSSQNPEDFVKFGKYKMRIQDKILIEKGCVTRAKVKWYGIGNFAYPHLWKADTSDSDYQESWDDPCLPKTQKEDQKPRQPIVQKKSRGRGM
;
A
#
# COMPACT_ATOMS: atom_id res chain seq x y z
N MET A 1 -4.60 10.63 0.44
CA MET A 1 -3.96 11.42 -0.63
C MET A 1 -2.70 10.66 -1.04
N ASN A 2 -2.61 10.18 -2.29
CA ASN A 2 -1.46 9.38 -2.74
C ASN A 2 -0.16 10.19 -2.64
N GLY A 3 0.93 9.56 -2.19
CA GLY A 3 2.26 10.17 -2.11
C GLY A 3 2.65 10.83 -3.43
N GLY A 4 3.08 12.08 -3.37
CA GLY A 4 3.48 12.87 -4.54
C GLY A 4 4.95 12.66 -4.89
N SER A 5 5.33 13.07 -6.11
CA SER A 5 6.72 13.18 -6.52
C SER A 5 7.03 14.62 -6.94
N VAL A 6 8.29 15.02 -6.74
CA VAL A 6 8.80 16.33 -7.16
C VAL A 6 10.05 16.10 -8.00
N PHE A 7 10.12 16.69 -9.20
CA PHE A 7 11.33 16.61 -10.02
C PHE A 7 12.33 17.69 -9.59
N LEU A 8 13.52 17.25 -9.18
CA LEU A 8 14.64 18.11 -8.84
C LEU A 8 15.59 18.15 -10.03
N LYS A 9 15.92 19.35 -10.50
CA LYS A 9 16.79 19.56 -11.67
C LYS A 9 18.03 20.34 -11.27
N GLY A 10 19.20 19.86 -11.73
CA GLY A 10 20.47 20.60 -11.59
C GLY A 10 20.95 20.77 -10.15
N MET A 11 20.62 19.82 -9.26
CA MET A 11 21.07 19.88 -7.87
C MET A 11 22.55 19.55 -7.77
N ASN A 12 23.31 20.31 -6.98
CA ASN A 12 24.74 20.02 -6.76
C ASN A 12 24.90 18.78 -5.89
N LYS A 13 25.78 17.87 -6.29
CA LYS A 13 26.19 16.76 -5.45
C LYS A 13 27.06 17.26 -4.31
N SER A 14 26.91 16.65 -3.14
CA SER A 14 27.68 17.02 -1.94
C SER A 14 29.18 16.81 -2.08
N ASP A 15 29.60 15.89 -2.97
CA ASP A 15 31.00 15.58 -3.26
C ASP A 15 31.65 16.54 -4.28
N GLY A 16 30.90 17.53 -4.78
CA GLY A 16 31.39 18.47 -5.78
C GLY A 16 31.60 17.87 -7.18
N SER A 17 31.24 16.60 -7.42
CA SER A 17 31.46 15.90 -8.69
C SER A 17 30.52 16.36 -9.83
N GLY A 18 29.71 17.39 -9.58
CA GLY A 18 28.82 18.00 -10.57
C GLY A 18 27.37 18.08 -10.10
N GLN A 19 26.46 18.19 -11.07
CA GLN A 19 25.02 18.29 -10.83
C GLN A 19 24.31 16.95 -11.10
N PHE A 20 23.16 16.75 -10.44
CA PHE A 20 22.25 15.65 -10.69
C PHE A 20 20.81 16.15 -10.83
N SER A 21 19.98 15.34 -11.47
CA SER A 21 18.53 15.55 -11.53
C SER A 21 17.83 14.24 -11.19
N ALA A 22 16.80 14.30 -10.37
CA ALA A 22 16.09 13.12 -9.89
C ALA A 22 14.68 13.49 -9.41
N TYR A 23 13.78 12.51 -9.43
CA TYR A 23 12.49 12.58 -8.75
C TYR A 23 12.67 12.28 -7.27
N ALA A 24 12.21 13.20 -6.42
CA ALA A 24 12.01 12.99 -5.00
C ALA A 24 10.65 12.34 -4.77
N LEU A 25 10.64 11.18 -4.12
CA LEU A 25 9.47 10.35 -3.86
C LEU A 25 9.19 10.33 -2.37
N PHE A 26 7.97 10.65 -1.98
CA PHE A 26 7.55 10.63 -0.57
C PHE A 26 6.69 9.40 -0.29
N ASN A 27 6.88 8.81 0.89
CA ASN A 27 5.92 7.83 1.40
C ASN A 27 4.59 8.52 1.76
N GLU A 28 3.55 7.72 1.98
CA GLU A 28 2.18 8.23 2.24
C GLU A 28 2.13 9.16 3.47
N GLU A 29 2.89 8.85 4.51
CA GLU A 29 3.01 9.66 5.74
C GLU A 29 3.91 10.90 5.57
N LYS A 30 4.60 11.05 4.44
CA LYS A 30 5.57 12.13 4.15
C LYS A 30 6.73 12.24 5.15
N THR A 31 7.07 11.14 5.82
CA THR A 31 8.15 11.02 6.81
C THR A 31 9.48 10.60 6.18
N LYS A 32 9.44 9.96 5.01
CA LYS A 32 10.61 9.46 4.27
C LYS A 32 10.63 9.99 2.85
N VAL A 33 11.83 10.29 2.36
CA VAL A 33 12.09 10.71 0.97
C VAL A 33 13.10 9.79 0.30
N PHE A 34 12.84 9.43 -0.95
CA PHE A 34 13.73 8.63 -1.79
C PHE A 34 13.95 9.32 -3.13
N PHE A 35 15.08 9.05 -3.78
CA PHE A 35 15.41 9.64 -5.08
C PHE A 35 15.48 8.59 -6.18
N SER A 36 14.95 8.91 -7.36
CA SER A 36 15.00 8.05 -8.53
C SER A 36 15.20 8.87 -9.81
N SER A 37 15.96 8.34 -10.75
CA SER A 37 16.05 8.92 -12.11
C SER A 37 14.89 8.49 -13.01
N GLN A 38 14.16 7.42 -12.64
CA GLN A 38 13.06 6.88 -13.42
C GLN A 38 11.79 7.70 -13.21
N ASN A 39 10.97 7.83 -14.26
CA ASN A 39 9.68 8.51 -14.16
C ASN A 39 8.76 7.77 -13.17
N PRO A 40 8.34 8.42 -12.07
CA PRO A 40 7.56 7.76 -11.03
C PRO A 40 6.18 7.28 -11.50
N GLU A 41 5.61 7.89 -12.54
CA GLU A 41 4.26 7.55 -13.04
C GLU A 41 4.23 6.39 -14.05
N ASP A 42 5.40 5.93 -14.49
CA ASP A 42 5.48 4.77 -15.39
C ASP A 42 5.10 3.48 -14.66
N PHE A 43 4.80 2.42 -15.43
CA PHE A 43 4.40 1.12 -14.89
C PHE A 43 5.37 0.02 -15.27
N VAL A 44 5.74 -0.80 -14.28
CA VAL A 44 6.63 -1.96 -14.43
C VAL A 44 5.90 -3.25 -14.07
N LYS A 45 6.21 -4.34 -14.77
CA LYS A 45 5.67 -5.66 -14.46
C LYS A 45 6.32 -6.19 -13.17
N PHE A 46 5.50 -6.66 -12.25
CA PHE A 46 5.93 -7.32 -11.01
C PHE A 46 4.93 -8.42 -10.64
N GLY A 47 5.37 -9.67 -10.69
CA GLY A 47 4.51 -10.84 -10.46
C GLY A 47 3.26 -10.82 -11.35
N LYS A 48 2.09 -10.87 -10.70
CA LYS A 48 0.75 -10.82 -11.31
C LYS A 48 0.27 -9.41 -11.71
N TYR A 49 1.04 -8.37 -11.41
CA TYR A 49 0.64 -6.97 -11.58
C TYR A 49 1.54 -6.21 -12.55
N LYS A 50 1.02 -5.11 -13.13
CA LYS A 50 1.84 -3.96 -13.53
C LYS A 50 1.64 -2.88 -12.49
N MET A 51 2.68 -2.48 -11.77
CA MET A 51 2.61 -1.46 -10.71
C MET A 51 3.35 -0.20 -11.11
N ARG A 52 2.94 0.93 -10.54
CA ARG A 52 3.63 2.21 -10.74
C ARG A 52 5.06 2.14 -10.18
N ILE A 53 6.03 2.73 -10.90
CA ILE A 53 7.45 2.70 -10.53
C ILE A 53 7.69 3.32 -9.16
N GLN A 54 7.03 4.44 -8.85
CA GLN A 54 7.11 5.05 -7.52
C GLN A 54 6.74 4.05 -6.42
N ASP A 55 5.64 3.34 -6.59
CA ASP A 55 5.12 2.44 -5.56
C ASP A 55 6.07 1.26 -5.37
N LYS A 56 6.63 0.72 -6.46
CA LYS A 56 7.68 -0.29 -6.40
C LYS A 56 8.89 0.20 -5.60
N ILE A 57 9.39 1.39 -5.90
CA ILE A 57 10.57 1.94 -5.21
C ILE A 57 10.30 2.08 -3.71
N LEU A 58 9.11 2.58 -3.32
CA LEU A 58 8.73 2.72 -1.92
C LEU A 58 8.67 1.35 -1.21
N ILE A 59 8.07 0.34 -1.83
CA ILE A 59 7.96 -1.02 -1.29
C ILE A 59 9.34 -1.67 -1.14
N GLU A 60 10.19 -1.58 -2.17
CA GLU A 60 11.56 -2.10 -2.14
C GLU A 60 12.44 -1.41 -1.08
N LYS A 61 12.07 -0.20 -0.67
CA LYS A 61 12.71 0.53 0.44
C LYS A 61 12.03 0.27 1.81
N GLY A 62 11.15 -0.73 1.88
CA GLY A 62 10.50 -1.17 3.11
C GLY A 62 9.34 -0.28 3.56
N CYS A 63 8.74 0.51 2.67
CA CYS A 63 7.55 1.27 3.00
C CYS A 63 6.28 0.47 2.66
N VAL A 64 5.34 0.43 3.61
CA VAL A 64 3.97 0.06 3.30
C VAL A 64 3.39 1.12 2.37
N THR A 65 2.88 0.68 1.22
CA THR A 65 2.46 1.60 0.16
C THR A 65 1.12 1.18 -0.40
N ARG A 66 0.16 2.10 -0.46
CA ARG A 66 -1.06 1.92 -1.24
C ARG A 66 -0.74 2.04 -2.74
N ALA A 67 -0.46 0.91 -3.37
CA ALA A 67 0.12 0.84 -4.70
C ALA A 67 -0.94 0.93 -5.80
N LYS A 68 -0.71 1.76 -6.82
CA LYS A 68 -1.53 1.78 -8.03
C LYS A 68 -1.07 0.65 -8.96
N VAL A 69 -1.92 -0.35 -9.13
CA VAL A 69 -1.61 -1.53 -9.96
C VAL A 69 -2.64 -1.73 -11.07
N LYS A 70 -2.19 -2.20 -12.24
CA LYS A 70 -3.03 -2.78 -13.29
C LYS A 70 -3.01 -4.29 -13.12
N TRP A 71 -4.18 -4.87 -12.89
CA TRP A 71 -4.35 -6.32 -12.84
C TRP A 71 -4.66 -6.85 -14.23
N TYR A 72 -3.96 -7.90 -14.65
CA TYR A 72 -4.37 -8.66 -15.83
C TYR A 72 -5.78 -9.27 -15.62
N GLY A 73 -6.76 -8.81 -16.41
CA GLY A 73 -8.14 -9.33 -16.42
C GLY A 73 -9.20 -8.36 -15.88
N ILE A 74 -8.83 -7.37 -15.08
CA ILE A 74 -9.72 -6.31 -14.59
C ILE A 74 -9.27 -5.03 -15.27
N GLY A 75 -10.02 -4.53 -16.27
CA GLY A 75 -9.60 -3.41 -17.13
C GLY A 75 -9.29 -2.07 -16.43
N ASN A 76 -9.46 -1.99 -15.11
CA ASN A 76 -9.26 -0.80 -14.28
C ASN A 76 -8.05 -0.93 -13.34
N PHE A 77 -7.60 0.21 -12.81
CA PHE A 77 -6.59 0.25 -11.76
C PHE A 77 -7.16 -0.23 -10.42
N ALA A 78 -6.36 -0.98 -9.68
CA ALA A 78 -6.58 -1.34 -8.30
C ALA A 78 -5.58 -0.61 -7.38
N TYR A 79 -5.93 -0.50 -6.10
CA TYR A 79 -5.16 0.22 -5.09
C TYR A 79 -4.94 -0.59 -3.80
N PRO A 80 -4.35 -1.80 -3.86
CA PRO A 80 -4.02 -2.58 -2.67
C PRO A 80 -2.88 -1.95 -1.87
N HIS A 81 -2.84 -2.22 -0.58
CA HIS A 81 -1.66 -1.99 0.25
C HIS A 81 -0.67 -3.13 0.03
N LEU A 82 0.55 -2.78 -0.37
CA LEU A 82 1.64 -3.71 -0.62
C LEU A 82 2.85 -3.36 0.23
N TRP A 83 3.56 -4.38 0.71
CA TRP A 83 4.82 -4.24 1.43
C TRP A 83 5.64 -5.52 1.36
N LYS A 84 6.93 -5.45 1.70
CA LYS A 84 7.74 -6.64 1.98
C LYS A 84 7.77 -6.88 3.48
N ALA A 85 7.69 -8.14 3.90
CA ALA A 85 7.90 -8.48 5.31
C ALA A 85 9.38 -8.28 5.66
N ASP A 86 10.26 -8.80 4.80
CA ASP A 86 11.70 -8.59 4.85
C ASP A 86 12.22 -8.01 3.53
N THR A 87 13.25 -7.16 3.57
CA THR A 87 13.79 -6.52 2.36
C THR A 87 14.36 -7.51 1.33
N SER A 88 14.73 -8.72 1.78
CA SER A 88 15.21 -9.82 0.94
C SER A 88 14.10 -10.61 0.27
N ASP A 89 12.84 -10.40 0.65
CA ASP A 89 11.72 -11.14 0.07
C ASP A 89 11.57 -10.84 -1.41
N SER A 90 11.28 -11.89 -2.17
CA SER A 90 11.00 -11.78 -3.60
C SER A 90 9.56 -11.37 -3.88
N ASP A 91 8.63 -11.73 -2.97
CA ASP A 91 7.20 -11.48 -3.10
C ASP A 91 6.73 -10.39 -2.15
N TYR A 92 5.61 -9.74 -2.51
CA TYR A 92 4.99 -8.70 -1.69
C TYR A 92 3.81 -9.28 -0.93
N GLN A 93 3.68 -8.87 0.32
CA GLN A 93 2.45 -9.01 1.09
C GLN A 93 1.40 -8.06 0.54
N GLU A 94 0.12 -8.45 0.63
CA GLU A 94 -1.00 -7.74 0.04
C GLU A 94 -2.16 -7.65 1.02
N SER A 95 -2.75 -6.46 1.14
CA SER A 95 -3.99 -6.21 1.88
C SER A 95 -4.86 -5.20 1.14
N TRP A 96 -6.18 -5.40 1.19
CA TRP A 96 -7.16 -4.42 0.71
C TRP A 96 -7.58 -3.43 1.80
N ASP A 97 -7.44 -3.84 3.06
CA ASP A 97 -7.58 -2.98 4.23
C ASP A 97 -6.23 -2.30 4.53
N ASP A 98 -6.27 -1.14 5.19
CA ASP A 98 -5.07 -0.43 5.61
C ASP A 98 -4.35 -1.18 6.75
N PRO A 99 -3.17 -1.77 6.50
CA PRO A 99 -2.44 -2.53 7.50
C PRO A 99 -1.72 -1.63 8.52
N CYS A 100 -1.60 -0.32 8.26
CA CYS A 100 -0.97 0.64 9.16
C CYS A 100 -1.91 1.13 10.27
N LEU A 101 -3.23 0.91 10.13
CA LEU A 101 -4.15 1.18 11.23
C LEU A 101 -3.89 0.15 12.35
N PRO A 102 -3.81 0.59 13.63
CA PRO A 102 -3.90 -0.36 14.72
C PRO A 102 -5.19 -1.15 14.51
N LYS A 103 -5.09 -2.49 14.56
CA LYS A 103 -6.25 -3.36 14.48
C LYS A 103 -7.15 -3.02 15.68
N THR A 104 -8.02 -2.02 15.55
CA THR A 104 -9.13 -1.82 16.47
C THR A 104 -9.86 -3.13 16.40
N GLN A 105 -9.77 -3.86 17.51
CA GLN A 105 -10.40 -5.12 17.81
C GLN A 105 -11.34 -5.56 16.69
N LYS A 106 -10.87 -6.50 15.84
CA LYS A 106 -11.82 -7.47 15.27
C LYS A 106 -12.33 -8.25 16.47
N GLU A 107 -13.21 -7.60 17.23
CA GLU A 107 -14.11 -8.23 18.16
C GLU A 107 -14.74 -9.33 17.33
N ASP A 108 -14.53 -10.56 17.78
CA ASP A 108 -15.10 -11.75 17.23
C ASP A 108 -16.50 -11.42 16.72
N GLN A 109 -16.69 -11.44 15.40
CA GLN A 109 -18.01 -11.75 14.86
C GLN A 109 -18.25 -13.23 15.20
N LYS A 110 -18.42 -13.48 16.49
CA LYS A 110 -19.06 -14.67 17.01
C LYS A 110 -20.40 -14.72 16.28
N PRO A 111 -20.69 -15.78 15.52
CA PRO A 111 -21.93 -15.87 14.78
C PRO A 111 -23.07 -15.60 15.77
N ARG A 112 -23.89 -14.58 15.47
CA ARG A 112 -25.09 -14.27 16.26
C ARG A 112 -25.89 -15.56 16.35
N GLN A 113 -25.84 -16.21 17.52
CA GLN A 113 -26.70 -17.34 17.79
C GLN A 113 -28.14 -16.82 17.65
N PRO A 114 -29.00 -17.50 16.89
CA PRO A 114 -30.39 -17.07 16.76
C PRO A 114 -31.01 -17.11 18.15
N ILE A 115 -31.53 -15.97 18.61
CA ILE A 115 -32.29 -15.86 19.85
C ILE A 115 -33.57 -16.69 19.63
N VAL A 116 -33.57 -17.92 20.14
CA VAL A 116 -34.80 -18.72 20.27
C VAL A 116 -35.69 -18.00 21.27
N GLN A 117 -36.71 -17.31 20.79
CA GLN A 117 -37.75 -16.75 21.65
C GLN A 117 -38.50 -17.91 22.31
N LYS A 118 -38.24 -18.15 23.60
CA LYS A 118 -39.03 -19.05 24.45
C LYS A 118 -40.46 -18.51 24.53
N LYS A 119 -41.40 -19.13 23.81
CA LYS A 119 -42.84 -18.94 24.04
C LYS A 119 -43.19 -19.54 25.41
N SER A 120 -43.38 -18.71 26.42
CA SER A 120 -44.19 -19.06 27.59
C SER A 120 -45.64 -18.71 27.30
N ARG A 121 -46.49 -19.71 27.06
CA ARG A 121 -47.92 -19.58 27.29
C ARG A 121 -48.27 -20.49 28.46
N GLY A 122 -48.52 -19.85 29.60
CA GLY A 122 -48.86 -20.49 30.84
C GLY A 122 -50.18 -21.26 30.76
N ARG A 123 -50.27 -22.27 31.61
CA ARG A 123 -51.51 -22.88 32.05
C ARG A 123 -52.38 -21.81 32.72
N GLY A 124 -53.67 -21.81 32.39
CA GLY A 124 -54.68 -20.99 33.04
C GLY A 124 -56.06 -21.50 32.68
N MET A 125 -56.69 -22.17 33.66
CA MET A 125 -58.01 -22.80 33.73
C MET A 125 -58.17 -24.16 33.04
#